data_AF-A0A2S0UHB3-F1
#
_entry.id   AF-A0A2S0UHB3-F1
#
_cell.length_a   1.000
_cell.length_b   1.000
_cell.length_c   1.000
_cell.angle_alpha   90.00
_cell.angle_beta   90.00
_cell.angle_gamma   90.00
#
_symmetry.space_group_name_H-M   'P 1'
#
loop_
_entity.id
_entity.type
_entity.pdbx_description
1 polymer ?
#
loop_
_entity_poly.entity_id
_entity_poly.type
_entity_poly.pdbx_seq_one_letter_code
_entity_poly.pdbx_strand_id
1 'polypeptide(L)'
;MNTTLRNLILSVALIGVPAGGFTVAELMMSPVGATAGTPAAGLGDLSAYAAIVADTQKIAATGDFAAAGHRITDLEVLWDRNADTMRAADANGWGMVDAANDAAFKALRASAPDAASVNAALDALVVALGAPEGGTPAAVAGGSVQRVSGIAVTDANGHALPCEVLIKQLDSAIGAKPAAAAVAGLQTKALERCNADDDTSANALSAQALAQLKG
;
A
#
# COMPACT_ATOMS: atom_id res chain seq x y z
N MET A 1 55.62 -22.42 -16.31
CA MET A 1 54.75 -21.31 -15.89
C MET A 1 53.33 -21.65 -16.31
N ASN A 2 52.29 -21.76 -15.50
CA ASN A 2 52.11 -21.96 -14.05
C ASN A 2 50.70 -22.56 -13.93
N THR A 3 50.60 -23.71 -13.26
CA THR A 3 49.47 -24.15 -12.44
C THR A 3 48.08 -24.15 -13.10
N THR A 4 47.97 -24.96 -14.15
CA THR A 4 46.80 -25.78 -14.45
C THR A 4 46.25 -26.40 -13.17
N LEU A 5 45.08 -25.90 -12.74
CA LEU A 5 43.90 -26.67 -12.33
C LEU A 5 44.21 -28.02 -11.66
N ARG A 6 44.97 -27.96 -10.57
CA ARG A 6 45.39 -29.10 -9.77
C ARG A 6 44.34 -29.29 -8.67
N ASN A 7 43.33 -30.11 -8.98
CA ASN A 7 42.71 -31.08 -8.07
C ASN A 7 41.39 -31.58 -8.66
N LEU A 8 41.49 -32.26 -9.80
CA LEU A 8 40.62 -33.39 -10.11
C LEU A 8 41.26 -34.65 -9.50
N ILE A 9 40.39 -35.56 -9.07
CA ILE A 9 40.60 -36.96 -8.67
C ILE A 9 40.62 -37.21 -7.14
N LEU A 10 39.61 -37.98 -6.72
CA LEU A 10 39.45 -38.92 -5.60
C LEU A 10 38.07 -38.68 -4.95
N SER A 11 37.04 -39.53 -4.98
CA SER A 11 36.96 -40.96 -5.32
C SER A 11 35.49 -41.37 -5.57
N VAL A 12 35.36 -42.41 -6.40
CA VAL A 12 34.17 -43.18 -6.78
C VAL A 12 33.73 -44.13 -5.65
N ALA A 13 32.40 -44.38 -5.49
CA ALA A 13 31.76 -45.71 -5.46
C ALA A 13 30.45 -45.80 -4.63
N LEU A 14 29.39 -46.30 -5.30
CA LEU A 14 28.27 -47.15 -4.81
C LEU A 14 27.32 -46.55 -3.74
N ILE A 15 25.99 -46.53 -3.94
CA ILE A 15 25.08 -47.69 -3.99
C ILE A 15 23.80 -47.31 -4.76
N GLY A 16 23.34 -48.19 -5.65
CA GLY A 16 22.05 -48.07 -6.33
C GLY A 16 20.88 -48.59 -5.49
N VAL A 17 19.73 -47.91 -5.59
CA VAL A 17 18.40 -48.41 -5.21
C VAL A 17 17.42 -47.92 -6.30
N PRO A 18 16.57 -48.80 -6.87
CA PRO A 18 15.79 -48.49 -8.06
C PRO A 18 14.60 -47.57 -7.73
N ALA A 19 14.57 -46.37 -8.30
CA ALA A 19 13.39 -45.49 -8.34
C ALA A 19 12.42 -45.99 -9.44
N GLY A 20 11.92 -47.21 -9.29
CA GLY A 20 10.76 -47.70 -10.04
C GLY A 20 9.52 -47.51 -9.16
N GLY A 21 8.81 -46.39 -9.32
CA GLY A 21 7.51 -46.23 -8.67
C GLY A 21 7.14 -44.82 -8.24
N PHE A 22 7.21 -43.81 -9.12
CA PHE A 22 6.47 -42.56 -8.93
C PHE A 22 5.98 -41.93 -10.24
N THR A 23 5.84 -42.70 -11.32
CA THR A 23 5.35 -42.20 -12.63
C THR A 23 3.83 -42.31 -12.81
N VAL A 24 3.05 -42.13 -11.73
CA VAL A 24 1.56 -42.11 -11.78
C VAL A 24 0.94 -41.02 -10.88
N ALA A 25 1.75 -40.12 -10.30
CA ALA A 25 1.21 -39.00 -9.50
C ALA A 25 1.08 -37.67 -10.27
N GLU A 26 1.72 -37.53 -11.44
CA GLU A 26 1.71 -36.28 -12.21
C GLU A 26 0.56 -36.15 -13.23
N LEU A 27 -0.29 -37.18 -13.39
CA LEU A 27 -1.44 -37.09 -14.30
C LEU A 27 -2.75 -36.62 -13.63
N MET A 28 -2.74 -36.38 -12.31
CA MET A 28 -3.92 -35.92 -11.55
C MET A 28 -3.83 -34.46 -11.09
N MET A 29 -2.71 -33.77 -11.36
CA MET A 29 -2.57 -32.31 -11.20
C MET A 29 -2.43 -31.65 -12.59
N SER A 30 -3.50 -31.72 -13.39
CA SER A 30 -3.65 -30.71 -14.44
C SER A 30 -4.04 -29.39 -13.76
N PRO A 31 -3.43 -28.25 -14.11
CA PRO A 31 -4.03 -26.97 -13.78
C PRO A 31 -5.34 -26.89 -14.54
N VAL A 32 -6.47 -26.94 -13.81
CA VAL A 32 -7.73 -26.39 -14.33
C VAL A 32 -7.40 -25.01 -14.87
N GLY A 33 -7.77 -24.79 -16.13
CA GLY A 33 -7.40 -23.61 -16.87
C GLY A 33 -7.61 -22.35 -16.05
N ALA A 34 -6.66 -21.42 -16.17
CA ALA A 34 -6.91 -20.03 -15.86
C ALA A 34 -8.12 -19.61 -16.69
N THR A 35 -9.30 -19.65 -16.08
CA THR A 35 -10.31 -18.67 -16.41
C THR A 35 -9.62 -17.35 -16.17
N ALA A 36 -9.36 -16.61 -17.25
CA ALA A 36 -9.14 -15.18 -17.15
C ALA A 36 -10.41 -14.64 -16.48
N GLY A 37 -10.38 -14.61 -15.15
CA GLY A 37 -11.38 -13.94 -14.36
C GLY A 37 -11.41 -12.52 -14.88
N THR A 38 -12.62 -12.02 -15.11
CA THR A 38 -12.87 -10.58 -15.10
C THR A 38 -12.01 -9.96 -14.00
N PRO A 39 -11.24 -8.88 -14.24
CA PRO A 39 -10.50 -8.23 -13.17
C PRO A 39 -11.47 -8.06 -11.99
N ALA A 40 -11.10 -8.63 -10.85
CA ALA A 40 -11.89 -8.43 -9.64
C ALA A 40 -11.99 -6.92 -9.46
N ALA A 41 -13.20 -6.39 -9.33
CA ALA A 41 -13.35 -5.02 -8.88
C ALA A 41 -12.74 -4.95 -7.47
N GLY A 42 -11.70 -4.14 -7.28
CA GLY A 42 -10.99 -3.97 -6.01
C GLY A 42 -9.71 -4.80 -5.84
N LEU A 43 -9.20 -4.84 -4.60
CA LEU A 43 -7.86 -5.38 -4.27
C LEU A 43 -7.75 -6.92 -4.24
N GLY A 44 -8.82 -7.65 -4.55
CA GLY A 44 -8.87 -9.10 -4.43
C GLY A 44 -9.20 -9.59 -3.01
N ASP A 45 -8.72 -10.77 -2.64
CA ASP A 45 -9.00 -11.38 -1.32
C ASP A 45 -8.09 -10.78 -0.23
N LEU A 46 -8.70 -10.04 0.70
CA LEU A 46 -8.01 -9.39 1.83
C LEU A 46 -8.09 -10.20 3.14
N SER A 47 -8.63 -11.41 3.14
CA SER A 47 -8.89 -12.20 4.37
C SER A 47 -7.63 -12.48 5.20
N ALA A 48 -6.51 -12.79 4.55
CA ALA A 48 -5.23 -13.03 5.22
C ALA A 48 -4.69 -11.77 5.92
N TYR A 49 -4.86 -10.60 5.30
CA TYR A 49 -4.48 -9.30 5.86
C TYR A 49 -5.32 -8.99 7.09
N ALA A 50 -6.64 -9.11 6.96
CA ALA A 50 -7.57 -8.89 8.07
C ALA A 50 -7.30 -9.83 9.25
N ALA A 51 -6.93 -11.08 9.00
CA ALA A 51 -6.56 -12.03 10.06
C ALA A 51 -5.29 -11.60 10.81
N ILE A 52 -4.26 -11.10 10.11
CA ILE A 52 -3.04 -10.59 10.74
C ILE A 52 -3.33 -9.34 11.58
N VAL A 53 -4.16 -8.41 11.08
CA VAL A 53 -4.56 -7.22 11.83
C VAL A 53 -5.35 -7.60 13.08
N ALA A 54 -6.31 -8.52 12.98
CA ALA A 54 -7.07 -8.99 14.12
C ALA A 54 -6.19 -9.66 15.19
N ASP A 55 -5.19 -10.44 14.79
CA ASP A 55 -4.23 -11.01 15.73
C ASP A 55 -3.33 -9.94 16.36
N THR A 56 -2.93 -8.92 15.59
CA THR A 56 -2.19 -7.76 16.10
C THR A 56 -3.00 -7.00 17.15
N GLN A 57 -4.29 -6.75 16.90
CA GLN A 57 -5.21 -6.12 17.86
C GLN A 57 -5.31 -6.92 19.17
N LYS A 58 -5.46 -8.25 19.08
CA LYS A 58 -5.51 -9.12 20.28
C LYS A 58 -4.23 -9.01 21.10
N ILE A 59 -3.06 -8.97 20.45
CA ILE A 59 -1.77 -8.86 21.13
C ILE A 59 -1.63 -7.46 21.76
N ALA A 60 -1.92 -6.40 21.01
CA ALA A 60 -1.87 -5.01 21.47
C ALA A 60 -2.80 -4.76 22.68
N ALA A 61 -3.97 -5.41 22.72
CA ALA A 61 -4.90 -5.34 23.84
C ALA A 61 -4.33 -5.88 25.17
N THR A 62 -3.25 -6.67 25.12
CA THR A 62 -2.55 -7.13 26.33
C THR A 62 -1.48 -6.14 26.82
N GLY A 63 -1.19 -5.09 26.04
CA GLY A 63 -0.11 -4.13 26.30
C GLY A 63 1.25 -4.57 25.76
N ASP A 64 1.35 -5.75 25.12
CA ASP A 64 2.57 -6.24 24.50
C ASP A 64 2.78 -5.64 23.10
N PHE A 65 3.18 -4.37 23.06
CA PHE A 65 3.43 -3.67 21.79
C PHE A 65 4.66 -4.20 21.03
N ALA A 66 5.60 -4.85 21.72
CA ALA A 66 6.73 -5.51 21.05
C ALA A 66 6.25 -6.70 20.23
N ALA A 67 5.44 -7.59 20.82
CA ALA A 67 4.85 -8.72 20.10
C ALA A 67 3.86 -8.25 19.01
N ALA A 68 3.09 -7.19 19.26
CA ALA A 68 2.23 -6.61 18.23
C ALA A 68 3.05 -6.03 17.07
N GLY A 69 4.20 -5.39 17.36
CA GLY A 69 5.17 -4.91 16.36
C GLY A 69 5.77 -6.04 15.52
N HIS A 70 6.00 -7.21 16.09
CA HIS A 70 6.39 -8.40 15.33
C HIS A 70 5.25 -8.87 14.41
N ARG A 71 4.02 -8.99 14.91
CA ARG A 71 2.90 -9.48 14.10
C ARG A 71 2.51 -8.52 12.99
N ILE A 72 2.60 -7.20 13.21
CA ILE A 72 2.34 -6.22 12.15
C ILE A 72 3.43 -6.23 11.07
N THR A 73 4.64 -6.74 11.37
CA THR A 73 5.69 -6.92 10.35
C THR A 73 5.36 -8.09 9.41
N ASP A 74 4.63 -9.11 9.87
CA ASP A 74 4.10 -10.16 8.98
C ASP A 74 3.08 -9.59 7.98
N LEU A 75 2.31 -8.56 8.39
CA LEU A 75 1.40 -7.85 7.50
C LEU A 75 2.16 -7.10 6.41
N GLU A 76 3.18 -6.32 6.79
CA GLU A 76 4.02 -5.56 5.85
C GLU A 76 4.64 -6.48 4.79
N VAL A 77 5.21 -7.61 5.21
CA VAL A 77 5.80 -8.59 4.28
C VAL A 77 4.76 -9.18 3.32
N LEU A 78 3.52 -9.41 3.78
CA LEU A 78 2.45 -9.90 2.92
C LEU A 78 1.97 -8.81 1.96
N TRP A 79 1.83 -7.59 2.44
CA TRP A 79 1.41 -6.42 1.64
C TRP A 79 2.41 -6.13 0.54
N ASP A 80 3.70 -5.96 0.87
CA ASP A 80 4.76 -5.65 -0.09
C ASP A 80 4.87 -6.69 -1.20
N ARG A 81 4.68 -7.97 -0.87
CA ARG A 81 4.72 -9.06 -1.86
C ARG A 81 3.63 -8.93 -2.94
N ASN A 82 2.49 -8.35 -2.57
CA ASN A 82 1.31 -8.27 -3.44
C ASN A 82 1.03 -6.84 -3.93
N ALA A 83 1.76 -5.83 -3.41
CA ALA A 83 1.51 -4.42 -3.62
C ALA A 83 1.40 -4.04 -5.10
N ASP A 84 2.36 -4.45 -5.94
CA ASP A 84 2.35 -4.12 -7.37
C ASP A 84 1.10 -4.66 -8.08
N THR A 85 0.66 -5.87 -7.73
CA THR A 85 -0.51 -6.51 -8.33
C THR A 85 -1.80 -5.84 -7.85
N MET A 86 -1.88 -5.53 -6.55
CA MET A 86 -3.04 -4.85 -5.95
C MET A 86 -3.19 -3.43 -6.46
N ARG A 87 -2.08 -2.69 -6.57
CA ARG A 87 -2.04 -1.32 -7.10
C ARG A 87 -2.45 -1.28 -8.58
N ALA A 88 -2.04 -2.27 -9.37
CA ALA A 88 -2.46 -2.39 -10.76
C ALA A 88 -3.95 -2.72 -10.90
N ALA A 89 -4.54 -3.45 -9.95
CA ALA A 89 -5.96 -3.81 -9.95
C ALA A 89 -6.88 -2.65 -9.52
N ASP A 90 -6.52 -1.94 -8.44
CA ASP A 90 -7.27 -0.80 -7.93
C ASP A 90 -6.32 0.17 -7.19
N ALA A 91 -5.83 1.18 -7.91
CA ALA A 91 -4.90 2.16 -7.35
C ALA A 91 -5.50 2.96 -6.18
N ASN A 92 -6.80 3.27 -6.22
CA ASN A 92 -7.45 4.06 -5.17
C ASN A 92 -7.71 3.21 -3.93
N GLY A 93 -8.24 1.99 -4.10
CA GLY A 93 -8.36 1.01 -3.02
C GLY A 93 -7.01 0.72 -2.37
N TRP A 94 -5.98 0.54 -3.19
CA TRP A 94 -4.61 0.28 -2.73
C TRP A 94 -4.10 1.43 -1.87
N GLY A 95 -4.19 2.67 -2.34
CA GLY A 95 -3.71 3.84 -1.59
C GLY A 95 -4.42 4.04 -0.24
N MET A 96 -5.73 3.76 -0.17
CA MET A 96 -6.46 3.84 1.11
C MET A 96 -5.96 2.84 2.14
N VAL A 97 -5.70 1.59 1.73
CA VAL A 97 -5.21 0.55 2.64
C VAL A 97 -3.73 0.75 2.97
N ASP A 98 -2.93 1.19 2.00
CA ASP A 98 -1.50 1.48 2.16
C ASP A 98 -1.27 2.58 3.20
N ALA A 99 -2.00 3.69 3.11
CA ALA A 99 -1.94 4.77 4.11
C ALA A 99 -2.35 4.29 5.53
N ALA A 100 -3.32 3.38 5.62
CA ALA A 100 -3.74 2.80 6.90
C ALA A 100 -2.69 1.83 7.48
N ASN A 101 -2.04 1.04 6.63
CA ASN A 101 -0.90 0.20 7.01
C ASN A 101 0.23 1.06 7.57
N ASP A 102 0.63 2.12 6.87
CA ASP A 102 1.66 3.05 7.30
C ASP A 102 1.36 3.68 8.66
N ALA A 103 0.12 4.10 8.89
CA ALA A 103 -0.31 4.65 10.17
C ALA A 103 -0.18 3.60 11.30
N ALA A 104 -0.59 2.36 11.06
CA ALA A 104 -0.46 1.27 12.03
C ALA A 104 1.00 0.90 12.32
N PHE A 105 1.83 0.80 11.28
CA PHE A 105 3.27 0.53 11.39
C PHE A 105 3.96 1.62 12.20
N LYS A 106 3.69 2.89 11.88
CA LYS A 106 4.25 4.04 12.59
C LYS A 106 3.84 4.07 14.06
N ALA A 107 2.57 3.79 14.37
CA ALA A 107 2.08 3.80 15.75
C ALA A 107 2.74 2.70 16.59
N LEU A 108 2.81 1.47 16.06
CA LEU A 108 3.40 0.32 16.76
C LEU A 108 4.93 0.40 16.89
N ARG A 109 5.61 1.05 15.93
CA ARG A 109 7.07 1.19 15.90
C ARG A 109 7.58 2.50 16.51
N ALA A 110 6.71 3.31 17.10
CA ALA A 110 7.14 4.47 17.86
C ALA A 110 8.09 4.05 18.99
N SER A 111 9.03 4.92 19.38
CA SER A 111 9.98 4.62 20.47
C SER A 111 9.29 4.36 21.81
N ALA A 112 8.10 4.92 22.00
CA ALA A 112 7.17 4.61 23.08
C ALA A 112 5.76 4.54 22.48
N PRO A 113 5.29 3.34 22.07
CA PRO A 113 3.96 3.17 21.49
C PRO A 113 2.88 3.57 22.50
N ASP A 114 1.98 4.44 22.09
CA ASP A 114 0.81 4.86 22.87
C ASP A 114 -0.38 3.95 22.56
N ALA A 115 -1.02 3.41 23.59
CA ALA A 115 -2.09 2.42 23.44
C ALA A 115 -3.30 2.97 22.68
N ALA A 116 -3.70 4.22 22.92
CA ALA A 116 -4.84 4.82 22.25
C ALA A 116 -4.56 5.03 20.77
N SER A 117 -3.36 5.50 20.44
CA SER A 117 -2.90 5.75 19.08
C SER A 117 -2.75 4.45 18.28
N VAL A 118 -2.19 3.40 18.90
CA VAL A 118 -2.08 2.06 18.30
C VAL A 118 -3.46 1.48 18.01
N ASN A 119 -4.38 1.52 18.98
CA ASN A 119 -5.72 0.99 18.80
C ASN A 119 -6.49 1.74 17.71
N ALA A 120 -6.42 3.07 17.71
CA ALA A 120 -7.06 3.89 16.68
C ALA A 120 -6.52 3.59 15.28
N ALA A 121 -5.20 3.41 15.13
CA ALA A 121 -4.58 3.08 13.85
C ALA A 121 -4.96 1.67 13.38
N LEU A 122 -4.98 0.67 14.28
CA LEU A 122 -5.39 -0.69 13.94
C LEU A 122 -6.88 -0.76 13.57
N ASP A 123 -7.75 -0.01 14.26
CA ASP A 123 -9.18 0.07 13.94
C ASP A 123 -9.41 0.71 12.57
N ALA A 124 -8.68 1.79 12.26
CA ALA A 124 -8.72 2.42 10.94
C ALA A 124 -8.28 1.45 9.83
N LEU A 125 -7.25 0.65 10.09
CA LEU A 125 -6.78 -0.38 9.16
C LEU A 125 -7.81 -1.50 8.97
N VAL A 126 -8.50 -1.95 10.01
CA VAL A 126 -9.63 -2.90 9.87
C VAL A 126 -10.71 -2.32 8.97
N VAL A 127 -11.05 -1.04 9.14
CA VAL A 127 -12.05 -0.37 8.31
C VAL A 127 -11.60 -0.29 6.85
N ALA A 128 -10.35 0.09 6.60
CA ALA A 128 -9.79 0.15 5.24
C ALA A 128 -9.81 -1.21 4.54
N LEU A 129 -9.42 -2.28 5.24
CA LEU A 129 -9.47 -3.66 4.73
C LEU A 129 -10.90 -4.18 4.51
N GLY A 130 -11.88 -3.65 5.24
CA GLY A 130 -13.30 -4.03 5.17
C GLY A 130 -14.11 -3.26 4.13
N ALA A 131 -13.56 -2.20 3.54
CA ALA A 131 -14.26 -1.32 2.60
C ALA A 131 -13.64 -1.33 1.18
N PRO A 132 -13.75 -2.43 0.40
CA PRO A 132 -13.28 -2.44 -0.98
C PRO A 132 -14.18 -1.64 -1.94
N GLU A 133 -15.39 -1.21 -1.54
CA GLU A 133 -16.21 -0.27 -2.32
C GLU A 133 -16.92 0.76 -1.42
N GLY A 134 -16.55 2.04 -1.55
CA GLY A 134 -17.38 3.18 -1.15
C GLY A 134 -17.68 3.40 0.34
N GLY A 135 -17.09 2.65 1.25
CA GLY A 135 -17.23 2.86 2.68
C GLY A 135 -16.32 3.99 3.16
N THR A 136 -16.87 5.18 3.40
CA THR A 136 -16.16 6.24 4.14
C THR A 136 -15.69 5.70 5.49
N PRO A 137 -14.40 5.81 5.84
CA PRO A 137 -13.92 5.40 7.16
C PRO A 137 -14.69 6.12 8.26
N ALA A 138 -15.04 5.38 9.31
CA ALA A 138 -15.59 5.97 10.53
C ALA A 138 -14.64 7.05 11.04
N ALA A 139 -15.18 8.24 11.24
CA ALA A 139 -14.42 9.44 11.53
C ALA A 139 -13.52 9.27 12.75
N VAL A 140 -12.22 9.47 12.56
CA VAL A 140 -11.31 9.76 13.66
C VAL A 140 -11.73 11.12 14.20
N ALA A 141 -12.30 11.14 15.40
CA ALA A 141 -12.66 12.36 16.11
C ALA A 141 -11.38 13.19 16.38
N GLY A 142 -11.04 14.11 15.47
CA GLY A 142 -9.89 15.00 15.62
C GLY A 142 -9.36 15.64 14.34
N GLY A 143 -9.73 15.18 13.15
CA GLY A 143 -9.30 15.78 11.89
C GLY A 143 -10.00 17.12 11.63
N SER A 144 -9.25 18.23 11.60
CA SER A 144 -9.76 19.46 11.01
C SER A 144 -9.32 19.51 9.54
N VAL A 145 -10.27 19.81 8.63
CA VAL A 145 -9.98 19.98 7.20
C VAL A 145 -8.86 21.01 7.03
N GLN A 146 -7.68 20.55 6.62
CA GLN A 146 -6.56 21.41 6.29
C GLN A 146 -6.85 22.10 4.96
N ARG A 147 -6.51 23.39 4.89
CA ARG A 147 -6.76 24.22 3.71
C ARG A 147 -5.51 24.96 3.30
N VAL A 148 -5.24 24.99 2.00
CA VAL A 148 -4.22 25.85 1.38
C VAL A 148 -4.95 26.90 0.56
N SER A 149 -4.79 28.17 0.91
CA SER A 149 -5.47 29.28 0.22
C SER A 149 -6.99 29.09 0.09
N GLY A 150 -7.62 28.54 1.13
CA GLY A 150 -9.06 28.25 1.18
C GLY A 150 -9.50 26.97 0.48
N ILE A 151 -8.61 26.26 -0.23
CA ILE A 151 -8.89 24.97 -0.88
C ILE A 151 -8.59 23.85 0.10
N ALA A 152 -9.54 22.92 0.27
CA ALA A 152 -9.35 21.75 1.11
C ALA A 152 -8.30 20.81 0.51
N VAL A 153 -7.31 20.42 1.29
CA VAL A 153 -6.25 19.47 0.91
C VAL A 153 -6.32 18.16 1.68
N THR A 154 -7.20 18.10 2.69
CA THR A 154 -7.52 16.88 3.43
C THR A 154 -9.03 16.64 3.46
N ASP A 155 -9.43 15.42 3.79
CA ASP A 155 -10.80 15.07 4.11
C ASP A 155 -11.23 15.61 5.50
N ALA A 156 -12.47 15.29 5.90
CA ALA A 156 -13.01 15.64 7.21
C ALA A 156 -12.32 14.93 8.39
N ASN A 157 -11.51 13.92 8.10
CA ASN A 157 -10.75 13.14 9.09
C ASN A 157 -9.29 13.60 9.16
N GLY A 158 -8.89 14.58 8.33
CA GLY A 158 -7.53 15.12 8.31
C GLY A 158 -6.55 14.34 7.42
N HIS A 159 -7.00 13.33 6.68
CA HIS A 159 -6.18 12.61 5.72
C HIS A 159 -6.03 13.40 4.43
N ALA A 160 -4.85 13.39 3.83
CA ALA A 160 -4.65 14.01 2.52
C ALA A 160 -5.66 13.44 1.51
N LEU A 161 -6.22 14.32 0.67
CA LEU A 161 -7.04 13.85 -0.45
C LEU A 161 -6.16 13.06 -1.43
N PRO A 162 -6.70 12.11 -2.19
CA PRO A 162 -5.95 11.50 -3.29
C PRO A 162 -5.50 12.57 -4.29
N CYS A 163 -4.22 12.55 -4.68
CA CYS A 163 -3.62 13.60 -5.51
C CYS A 163 -4.38 13.84 -6.83
N GLU A 164 -5.02 12.82 -7.39
CA GLU A 164 -5.80 12.93 -8.63
C GLU A 164 -7.03 13.83 -8.50
N VAL A 165 -7.57 13.98 -7.28
CA VAL A 165 -8.75 14.83 -7.04
C VAL A 165 -8.41 16.29 -7.31
N LEU A 166 -7.33 16.79 -6.69
CA LEU A 166 -6.92 18.18 -6.81
C LEU A 166 -6.22 18.47 -8.14
N ILE A 167 -5.51 17.49 -8.71
CA ILE A 167 -4.93 17.62 -10.04
C ILE A 167 -6.03 17.72 -11.11
N LYS A 168 -7.10 16.90 -11.06
CA LYS A 168 -8.24 17.03 -11.98
C LYS A 168 -8.95 18.37 -11.85
N GLN A 169 -9.09 18.89 -10.63
CA GLN A 169 -9.64 20.23 -10.42
C GLN A 169 -8.76 21.32 -11.03
N LEU A 170 -7.43 21.20 -10.89
CA LEU A 170 -6.46 22.09 -11.51
C LEU A 170 -6.53 22.03 -13.04
N ASP A 171 -6.55 20.85 -13.64
CA ASP A 171 -6.67 20.65 -15.08
C ASP A 171 -7.97 21.29 -15.62
N SER A 172 -9.07 21.09 -14.90
CA SER A 172 -10.37 21.68 -15.24
C SER A 172 -10.35 23.21 -15.16
N ALA A 173 -9.62 23.78 -14.19
CA ALA A 173 -9.49 25.23 -14.01
C ALA A 173 -8.57 25.88 -15.06
N ILE A 174 -7.53 25.18 -15.50
CA ILE A 174 -6.66 25.62 -16.61
C ILE A 174 -7.42 25.56 -17.94
N GLY A 175 -8.19 24.48 -18.15
CA GLY A 175 -8.94 24.25 -19.38
C GLY A 175 -8.06 24.20 -20.62
N ALA A 176 -8.58 24.64 -21.77
CA ALA A 176 -7.83 24.64 -23.04
C ALA A 176 -6.87 25.84 -23.19
N LYS A 177 -6.72 26.69 -22.17
CA LYS A 177 -5.87 27.89 -22.24
C LYS A 177 -4.45 27.55 -21.78
N PRO A 178 -3.42 28.12 -22.41
CA PRO A 178 -2.07 27.99 -21.90
C PRO A 178 -1.99 28.64 -20.52
N ALA A 179 -1.67 27.82 -19.50
CA ALA A 179 -1.44 28.28 -18.15
C ALA A 179 -0.22 29.22 -18.10
N ALA A 180 -0.25 30.19 -17.18
CA ALA A 180 0.96 30.96 -16.86
C ALA A 180 2.09 30.01 -16.43
N ALA A 181 3.34 30.33 -16.75
CA ALA A 181 4.49 29.46 -16.48
C ALA A 181 4.60 29.02 -15.01
N ALA A 182 4.17 29.87 -14.07
CA ALA A 182 4.10 29.54 -12.64
C ALA A 182 3.09 28.42 -12.33
N VAL A 183 1.90 28.48 -12.93
CA VAL A 183 0.84 27.46 -12.76
C VAL A 183 1.28 26.14 -13.40
N ALA A 184 1.85 26.18 -14.61
CA ALA A 184 2.38 25.00 -15.28
C ALA A 184 3.51 24.34 -14.47
N GLY A 185 4.42 25.13 -13.90
CA GLY A 185 5.49 24.62 -13.04
C GLY A 185 4.98 23.96 -11.75
N LEU A 186 3.92 24.50 -11.14
CA LEU A 186 3.26 23.87 -9.99
C LEU A 186 2.54 22.58 -10.37
N GLN A 187 1.87 22.54 -11.52
CA GLN A 187 1.20 21.35 -12.04
C GLN A 187 2.20 20.20 -12.30
N THR A 188 3.35 20.49 -12.92
CA THR A 188 4.40 19.50 -13.13
C THR A 188 4.93 18.92 -11.81
N LYS A 189 5.20 19.78 -10.83
CA LYS A 189 5.65 19.32 -9.51
C LYS A 189 4.57 18.54 -8.77
N ALA A 190 3.30 18.94 -8.89
CA ALA A 190 2.19 18.21 -8.29
C ALA A 190 2.10 16.79 -8.85
N LEU A 191 2.23 16.64 -10.18
CA LEU A 191 2.28 15.33 -10.85
C LEU A 191 3.50 14.51 -10.42
N GLU A 192 4.68 15.12 -10.27
CA GLU A 192 5.88 14.44 -9.77
C GLU A 192 5.67 13.88 -8.35
N ARG A 193 5.09 14.69 -7.45
CA ARG A 193 4.79 14.24 -6.08
C ARG A 193 3.69 13.19 -6.04
N CYS A 194 2.67 13.33 -6.88
CA CYS A 194 1.59 12.34 -7.03
C CYS A 194 2.14 10.99 -7.53
N ASN A 195 3.03 11.00 -8.53
CA ASN A 195 3.70 9.79 -9.00
C ASN A 195 4.60 9.16 -7.92
N ALA A 196 5.12 9.98 -7.00
CA ALA A 196 5.91 9.55 -5.85
C ALA A 196 5.05 9.21 -4.62
N ASP A 197 3.72 9.15 -4.77
CA ASP A 197 2.75 8.85 -3.71
C ASP A 197 2.75 9.85 -2.53
N ASP A 198 3.31 11.05 -2.75
CA ASP A 198 3.28 12.13 -1.78
C ASP A 198 2.06 13.03 -2.02
N ASP A 199 0.89 12.52 -1.64
CA ASP A 199 -0.41 13.20 -1.75
C ASP A 199 -0.41 14.54 -1.02
N THR A 200 0.27 14.63 0.13
CA THR A 200 0.31 15.86 0.92
C THR A 200 0.97 16.99 0.12
N SER A 201 2.15 16.73 -0.45
CA SER A 201 2.84 17.73 -1.27
C SER A 201 2.13 17.96 -2.59
N ALA A 202 1.62 16.91 -3.25
CA ALA A 202 0.88 17.02 -4.50
C ALA A 202 -0.36 17.91 -4.35
N ASN A 203 -1.12 17.74 -3.27
CA ASN A 203 -2.30 18.53 -2.95
C ASN A 203 -1.95 19.98 -2.60
N ALA A 204 -0.89 20.20 -1.83
CA ALA A 204 -0.43 21.54 -1.48
C ALA A 204 0.00 22.32 -2.74
N LEU A 205 0.69 21.67 -3.68
CA LEU A 205 1.12 22.27 -4.95
C LEU A 205 -0.08 22.56 -5.87
N SER A 206 -1.03 21.62 -5.97
CA SER A 206 -2.25 21.79 -6.77
C SER A 206 -3.14 22.92 -6.23
N ALA A 207 -3.28 23.02 -4.91
CA ALA A 207 -4.02 24.10 -4.27
C ALA A 207 -3.36 25.47 -4.45
N GLN A 208 -2.02 25.54 -4.42
CA GLN A 208 -1.28 26.77 -4.75
C GLN A 208 -1.53 27.20 -6.21
N ALA A 209 -1.50 26.26 -7.15
CA ALA A 209 -1.76 26.54 -8.56
C ALA A 209 -3.19 27.03 -8.79
N LEU A 210 -4.18 26.38 -8.17
CA LEU A 210 -5.58 26.80 -8.20
C LEU A 210 -5.80 28.18 -7.58
N ALA A 211 -5.05 28.54 -6.54
CA ALA A 211 -5.13 29.88 -5.94
C ALA A 211 -4.59 30.96 -6.89
N GLN A 212 -3.52 30.68 -7.64
CA GLN A 212 -2.97 31.60 -8.64
C GLN A 212 -3.91 31.83 -9.83
N LEU A 213 -4.81 30.89 -10.13
CA LEU A 213 -5.83 31.07 -11.18
C LEU A 213 -7.02 31.92 -10.73
N LYS A 214 -7.19 32.13 -9.42
CA LYS A 214 -8.30 32.91 -8.83
C LYS A 214 -7.93 34.35 -8.46
N GLY A 215 -6.64 34.68 -8.46
CA GLY A 215 -6.11 36.03 -8.25
C GLY A 215 -5.91 36.76 -9.56
#